data_AF-A0A392RRE1-F1
#
_entry.id   AF-A0A392RRE1-F1
#
_cell.length_a   1.000
_cell.length_b   1.000
_cell.length_c   1.000
_cell.angle_alpha   90.00
_cell.angle_beta   90.00
_cell.angle_gamma   90.00
#
_symmetry.space_group_name_H-M   'P 1'
#
loop_
_entity.id
_entity.type
_entity.pdbx_description
1 polymer ?
#
loop_
_entity_poly.entity_id
_entity_poly.type
_entity_poly.pdbx_seq_one_letter_code
_entity_poly.pdbx_strand_id
1 'polypeptide(L)'
;MNFSDSSHEFNASRKRFGYRSVMELDKLLDPKKGFIVEDACIVGVEVFVCKSRNEKRVIQANNLTDMEFAALGRVLYFLKTRKRKDMNQQACKDLQG
;
A
#
# COMPACT_ATOMS: atom_id res chain seq x y z
N MET A 1 14.16 2.40 -12.39
CA MET A 1 13.99 1.63 -11.13
C MET A 1 13.54 0.25 -11.53
N ASN A 2 14.17 -0.80 -11.00
CA ASN A 2 13.73 -2.16 -11.22
C ASN A 2 13.32 -2.71 -9.87
N PHE A 3 12.01 -2.88 -9.66
CA PHE A 3 11.50 -3.63 -8.53
C PHE A 3 11.34 -5.07 -9.00
N SER A 4 11.86 -6.02 -8.23
CA SER A 4 11.52 -7.43 -8.43
C SER A 4 10.12 -7.68 -7.91
N ASP A 5 9.38 -8.58 -8.55
CA ASP A 5 8.13 -9.08 -7.98
C ASP A 5 8.41 -9.62 -6.58
N SER A 6 7.59 -9.18 -5.62
CA SER A 6 7.82 -9.45 -4.21
C SER A 6 6.51 -9.89 -3.56
N SER A 7 6.54 -11.05 -2.90
CA SER A 7 5.38 -11.61 -2.20
C SER A 7 5.57 -11.48 -0.69
N HIS A 8 4.49 -11.14 0.01
CA HIS A 8 4.48 -11.03 1.47
C HIS A 8 3.19 -11.61 2.03
N GLU A 9 3.32 -12.48 3.04
CA GLU A 9 2.19 -12.97 3.82
C GLU A 9 1.89 -11.98 4.94
N PHE A 10 0.73 -11.34 4.87
CA PHE A 10 0.23 -10.48 5.93
C PHE A 10 -0.38 -11.31 7.05
N ASN A 11 -0.05 -10.96 8.29
CA ASN A 11 -0.65 -11.58 9.47
C ASN A 11 -0.69 -10.58 10.64
N ALA A 12 -1.19 -11.02 11.80
CA ALA A 12 -1.35 -10.17 12.97
C ALA A 12 -0.05 -9.47 13.42
N SER A 13 1.12 -10.09 13.20
CA SER A 13 2.44 -9.52 13.55
C SER A 13 3.14 -8.84 12.37
N ARG A 14 2.76 -9.14 11.12
CA ARG A 14 3.36 -8.61 9.88
C ARG A 14 2.33 -7.81 9.08
N LYS A 15 2.14 -6.55 9.48
CA LYS A 15 1.15 -5.63 8.90
C LYS A 15 1.72 -4.71 7.81
N ARG A 16 3.03 -4.72 7.58
CA ARG A 16 3.72 -3.77 6.70
C ARG A 16 4.69 -4.48 5.79
N PHE A 17 4.71 -4.05 4.53
CA PHE A 17 5.62 -4.53 3.52
C PHE A 17 6.02 -3.41 2.58
N GLY A 18 7.23 -3.46 2.05
CA GLY A 18 7.75 -2.44 1.14
C GLY A 18 9.27 -2.44 1.08
N TYR A 19 9.81 -1.46 0.37
CA TYR A 19 11.24 -1.29 0.16
C TYR A 19 11.81 -0.24 1.12
N ARG A 20 12.98 -0.52 1.70
CA ARG A 20 13.70 0.44 2.56
C ARG A 20 14.22 1.65 1.75
N SER A 21 14.56 1.42 0.48
CA SER A 21 14.98 2.46 -0.45
C SER A 21 14.32 2.19 -1.79
N VAL A 22 13.55 3.19 -2.26
CA VAL A 22 12.80 3.15 -3.52
C VAL A 22 13.61 3.86 -4.60
N MET A 23 14.11 5.06 -4.28
CA MET A 23 15.00 5.88 -5.11
C MET A 23 16.04 6.59 -4.24
N GLU A 24 17.16 6.97 -4.83
CA GLU A 24 18.02 8.02 -4.29
C GLU A 24 17.34 9.39 -4.41
N LEU A 25 17.57 10.27 -3.43
CA LEU A 25 16.91 11.57 -3.36
C LEU A 25 17.33 12.51 -4.50
N ASP A 26 18.61 12.52 -4.86
CA ASP A 26 19.15 13.30 -5.97
C ASP A 26 18.50 12.93 -7.31
N LYS A 27 18.26 11.64 -7.56
CA LYS A 27 17.54 11.15 -8.74
C LYS A 27 16.06 11.56 -8.74
N LEU A 28 15.43 11.59 -7.57
CA LEU A 28 14.03 12.00 -7.44
C LEU A 28 13.85 13.51 -7.69
N LEU A 29 14.81 14.30 -7.20
CA LEU A 29 14.79 15.76 -7.29
C LEU A 29 15.36 16.30 -8.61
N ASP A 30 16.01 15.48 -9.44
CA ASP A 30 16.53 15.90 -10.74
C ASP A 30 15.38 16.31 -11.67
N PRO A 31 15.25 17.61 -12.00
CA PRO A 31 14.14 18.11 -12.83
C PRO A 31 14.17 17.51 -14.25
N LYS A 32 15.31 16.98 -14.71
CA LYS A 32 15.44 16.31 -16.01
C LYS A 32 14.79 14.92 -16.03
N LYS A 33 14.52 14.32 -14.86
CA LYS A 33 13.88 13.01 -14.76
C LYS A 33 12.35 13.08 -14.77
N GLY A 34 11.78 14.24 -14.44
CA GLY A 34 10.33 14.47 -14.49
C GLY A 34 9.52 13.73 -13.41
N PHE A 35 10.15 13.23 -12.34
CA PHE A 35 9.45 12.54 -11.25
C PHE A 35 8.66 13.49 -10.33
N ILE A 36 9.10 14.75 -10.24
CA ILE A 36 8.41 15.82 -9.53
C ILE A 36 7.97 16.88 -10.53
N VAL A 37 6.68 17.20 -10.51
CA VAL A 37 6.08 18.32 -11.23
C VAL A 37 5.25 19.09 -10.21
N GLU A 38 5.45 20.41 -10.11
CA GLU A 38 4.74 21.27 -9.15
C GLU A 38 4.82 20.77 -7.69
N ASP A 39 6.02 20.40 -7.24
CA ASP A 39 6.29 19.84 -5.91
C ASP A 39 5.47 18.57 -5.55
N ALA A 40 4.93 17.89 -6.58
CA ALA A 40 4.17 16.66 -6.45
C ALA A 40 4.83 15.50 -7.22
N CYS A 41 4.77 14.30 -6.65
CA CYS A 41 5.09 13.05 -7.33
C CYS A 41 3.92 12.07 -7.18
N ILE A 42 3.76 11.18 -8.16
CA ILE A 42 2.74 10.12 -8.12
C ILE A 42 3.44 8.79 -7.86
N VAL A 43 2.97 8.06 -6.86
CA VAL A 43 3.44 6.70 -6.55
C VAL A 43 2.31 5.73 -6.87
N GLY A 44 2.51 4.91 -7.90
CA GLY A 44 1.60 3.81 -8.27
C GLY A 44 2.02 2.51 -7.60
N VAL A 45 1.05 1.70 -7.16
CA VAL A 45 1.27 0.36 -6.62
C VAL A 45 0.25 -0.59 -7.25
N GLU A 46 0.73 -1.71 -7.77
CA GLU A 46 -0.10 -2.82 -8.23
C GLU A 46 -0.02 -3.94 -7.18
N VAL A 47 -1.18 -4.44 -6.72
CA VAL A 47 -1.27 -5.42 -5.64
C VAL A 47 -2.09 -6.61 -6.11
N PHE A 48 -1.51 -7.80 -6.00
CA PHE A 48 -2.18 -9.08 -6.21
C PHE A 48 -2.36 -9.81 -4.88
N VAL A 49 -3.58 -10.25 -4.58
CA VAL A 49 -3.88 -11.05 -3.39
C VAL A 49 -4.08 -12.50 -3.80
N CYS A 50 -3.32 -13.41 -3.20
CA CYS A 50 -3.42 -14.85 -3.47
C CYS A 50 -3.91 -15.59 -2.22
N LYS A 51 -4.89 -16.48 -2.38
CA LYS A 51 -5.31 -17.40 -1.31
C LYS A 51 -4.24 -18.46 -1.07
N SER A 52 -3.94 -18.78 0.18
CA SER A 52 -3.03 -19.88 0.50
C SER A 52 -3.68 -21.22 0.17
N ARG A 53 -2.92 -22.18 -0.36
CA ARG A 53 -3.42 -23.54 -0.70
C ARG A 53 -3.81 -24.39 0.52
N ASN A 54 -3.53 -23.92 1.74
CA ASN A 54 -3.66 -24.70 2.98
C ASN A 54 -4.93 -24.37 3.79
N GLU A 55 -5.87 -23.59 3.25
CA GLU A 55 -7.22 -23.53 3.81
C GLU A 55 -7.91 -24.87 3.60
N LYS A 56 -7.67 -25.82 4.52
CA LYS A 56 -8.61 -26.92 4.75
C LYS A 56 -9.99 -26.26 4.85
N ARG A 57 -10.92 -26.75 4.03
CA ARG A 57 -12.31 -26.33 3.93
C ARG A 57 -13.00 -26.33 5.30
N VAL A 58 -12.79 -25.30 6.11
CA VAL A 58 -13.64 -25.00 7.26
C VAL A 58 -14.70 -24.06 6.74
N ILE A 59 -15.94 -24.52 6.81
CA ILE A 59 -17.11 -23.85 6.29
C ILE A 59 -17.38 -22.61 7.15
N GLN A 60 -16.65 -21.52 6.90
CA GLN A 60 -17.01 -20.12 7.20
C GLN A 60 -16.41 -19.23 6.10
N ALA A 61 -16.68 -19.59 4.84
CA ALA A 61 -16.55 -18.64 3.75
C ALA A 61 -17.60 -17.56 3.99
N ASN A 62 -17.17 -16.29 4.13
CA ASN A 62 -17.85 -15.05 3.68
C ASN A 62 -17.18 -13.79 4.27
N ASN A 63 -16.50 -13.87 5.42
CA ASN A 63 -16.03 -12.64 6.10
C ASN A 63 -14.57 -12.23 5.80
N LEU A 64 -13.73 -13.15 5.34
CA LEU A 64 -12.29 -12.88 5.11
C LEU A 64 -12.06 -12.04 3.84
N THR A 65 -12.82 -12.30 2.77
CA THR A 65 -12.75 -11.51 1.53
C THR A 65 -13.24 -10.08 1.75
N ASP A 66 -14.30 -9.91 2.53
CA ASP A 66 -14.93 -8.61 2.73
C ASP A 66 -14.05 -7.67 3.56
N MET A 67 -13.28 -8.21 4.50
CA MET A 67 -12.36 -7.44 5.35
C MET A 67 -11.10 -6.97 4.60
N GLU A 68 -10.55 -7.79 3.70
CA GLU A 68 -9.39 -7.42 2.87
C GLU A 68 -9.74 -6.35 1.84
N PHE A 69 -10.88 -6.50 1.16
CA PHE A 69 -11.37 -5.45 0.24
C PHE A 69 -11.81 -4.20 1.00
N ALA A 70 -12.34 -4.31 2.21
CA ALA A 70 -12.62 -3.14 3.05
C ALA A 70 -11.34 -2.41 3.47
N ALA A 71 -10.26 -3.14 3.80
CA ALA A 71 -8.98 -2.52 4.14
C ALA A 71 -8.34 -1.82 2.93
N LEU A 72 -8.32 -2.48 1.76
CA LEU A 72 -7.83 -1.87 0.51
C LEU A 72 -8.70 -0.68 0.07
N GLY A 73 -10.01 -0.81 0.20
CA GLY A 73 -10.97 0.26 -0.07
C GLY A 73 -10.73 1.49 0.81
N ARG A 74 -10.42 1.30 2.11
CA ARG A 74 -10.07 2.40 3.03
C ARG A 74 -8.75 3.05 2.66
N VAL A 75 -7.72 2.28 2.31
CA VAL A 75 -6.42 2.81 1.86
C VAL A 75 -6.60 3.62 0.58
N LEU A 76 -7.32 3.09 -0.41
CA LEU A 76 -7.56 3.76 -1.67
C LEU A 76 -8.39 5.05 -1.49
N TYR A 77 -9.44 4.98 -0.67
CA TYR A 77 -10.27 6.15 -0.33
C TYR A 77 -9.46 7.24 0.38
N PHE A 78 -8.61 6.84 1.33
CA PHE A 78 -7.73 7.76 2.05
C PHE A 78 -6.76 8.47 1.12
N LEU A 79 -6.11 7.73 0.22
CA LEU A 79 -5.18 8.29 -0.77
C LEU A 79 -5.90 9.22 -1.76
N LYS A 80 -7.16 8.91 -2.12
CA LYS A 80 -7.97 9.73 -3.02
C LYS A 80 -8.42 11.05 -2.38
N THR A 81 -8.67 11.07 -1.08
CA THR A 81 -9.33 12.19 -0.40
C THR A 81 -8.40 13.10 0.40
N ARG A 82 -7.19 12.65 0.75
CA ARG A 82 -6.25 13.43 1.57
C ARG A 82 -5.16 14.09 0.73
N LYS A 83 -4.91 15.37 0.99
CA LYS A 83 -3.74 16.09 0.46
C LYS A 83 -2.55 15.91 1.40
N ARG A 84 -1.34 16.07 0.87
CA ARG A 84 -0.07 15.88 1.62
C ARG A 84 0.00 16.62 2.96
N LYS A 85 -0.57 17.83 3.04
CA LYS A 85 -0.57 18.66 4.26
C LYS A 85 -1.46 18.09 5.38
N ASP A 86 -2.44 17.25 5.03
CA ASP A 86 -3.41 16.67 5.95
C ASP A 86 -3.00 15.25 6.39
N MET A 87 -1.84 14.77 5.93
CA MET A 87 -1.32 13.44 6.20
C MET A 87 -0.46 13.47 7.47
N ASN A 88 -1.10 13.17 8.61
CA ASN A 88 -0.46 13.14 9.91
C ASN A 88 -0.58 11.74 10.56
N GLN A 89 0.10 11.53 11.69
CA GLN A 89 0.04 10.25 12.39
C GLN A 89 -1.38 9.85 12.83
N GLN A 90 -2.26 10.83 13.06
CA GLN A 90 -3.66 10.57 13.41
C GLN A 90 -4.44 10.02 12.22
N ALA A 91 -4.26 10.62 11.04
CA ALA A 91 -4.84 10.15 9.79
C ALA A 91 -4.42 8.70 9.47
N CYS A 92 -3.18 8.33 9.81
CA CYS A 92 -2.70 6.95 9.69
C CYS A 92 -3.28 5.97 10.73
N LYS A 93 -3.79 6.45 11.87
CA LYS A 93 -4.51 5.62 12.86
C LYS A 93 -5.94 5.36 12.41
N ASP A 94 -6.59 6.34 11.80
CA ASP A 94 -7.96 6.21 11.29
C ASP A 94 -8.08 5.16 10.15
N LEU A 95 -6.96 4.84 9.51
CA LEU A 95 -6.82 3.74 8.55
C LEU A 95 -6.78 2.34 9.18
N GLN A 96 -6.48 2.22 10.47
CA GLN A 96 -6.17 0.94 11.11
C GLN A 96 -7.39 0.23 11.73
N GLY A 97 -8.54 0.90 11.86
CA GLY A 97 -9.74 0.33 12.48
C GLY A 97 -9.63 0.23 13.99
#